data_AF-A0AAU9XY80-F1
#
_entry.id   AF-A0AAU9XY80-F1
#
_cell.length_a   1.000
_cell.length_b   1.000
_cell.length_c   1.000
_cell.angle_alpha   90.00
_cell.angle_beta   90.00
_cell.angle_gamma   90.00
#
_symmetry.space_group_name_H-M   'P 1'
#
loop_
_entity.id
_entity.type
_entity.pdbx_description
1 polymer ?
#
loop_
_entity_poly.entity_id
_entity_poly.type
_entity_poly.pdbx_seq_one_letter_code
_entity_poly.pdbx_strand_id
1 'polypeptide(L)'
;MTWSMVLPGFDIINGVTIDYMHCVLLGITKMLLTLWTEKSYSSNPWYLGSENVKKLEQRYLVIKPPNVITRTPRSLLKNLAHFKASELRSFLLYYALPCLWGLLEEVYFQHLVLLVDAIYLLLQDSISPNDVESSSSMLLHFCTRMEALYGRRYETYNVHMLLHLPDCVRHLGPLWGTSCFWFEGYNGDLTKLFHGTQNVDIQITHAVCIHQKIPELTPLLPAGSAAKSFYKHLVEGRPLPTCREEIAEKVYAIGSLQRLDLDQQTSVVVKLHINSSGSGNMEQCFSVVSIMQLQREIAIQFNLPRMVL
;
A
#
# COMPACT_ATOMS: atom_id res chain seq x y z
N MET A 1 -0.75 12.76 -25.62
CA MET A 1 0.45 12.17 -26.25
C MET A 1 1.65 12.83 -25.63
N THR A 2 2.53 12.06 -24.97
CA THR A 2 3.75 12.57 -24.36
C THR A 2 4.80 12.85 -25.43
N TRP A 3 5.66 13.84 -25.22
CA TRP A 3 6.75 14.20 -26.14
C TRP A 3 7.70 13.03 -26.45
N SER A 4 7.75 12.01 -25.57
CA SER A 4 8.49 10.76 -25.77
C SER A 4 8.09 10.00 -27.04
N MET A 5 6.86 10.18 -27.54
CA MET A 5 6.39 9.54 -28.78
C MET A 5 7.09 10.07 -30.04
N VAL A 6 7.80 11.19 -29.94
CA VAL A 6 8.55 11.82 -31.05
C VAL A 6 10.02 11.40 -31.03
N LEU A 7 10.47 10.67 -30.01
CA LEU A 7 11.85 10.19 -29.91
C LEU A 7 12.10 9.08 -30.94
N PRO A 8 13.10 9.22 -31.83
CA PRO A 8 13.47 8.16 -32.75
C PRO A 8 13.85 6.88 -31.99
N GLY A 9 13.17 5.77 -32.31
CA GLY A 9 13.42 4.47 -31.68
C GLY A 9 12.65 4.19 -30.38
N PHE A 10 11.77 5.10 -29.92
CA PHE A 10 10.89 4.81 -28.78
C PHE A 10 9.78 3.83 -29.19
N ASP A 11 9.78 2.66 -28.56
CA ASP A 11 8.71 1.68 -28.71
C ASP A 11 7.52 2.08 -27.83
N ILE A 12 6.43 2.52 -28.44
CA ILE A 12 5.23 2.95 -27.72
C ILE A 12 4.55 1.78 -27.00
N ILE A 13 4.67 0.55 -27.54
CA ILE A 13 4.02 -0.63 -26.98
C ILE A 13 4.76 -1.07 -25.72
N ASN A 14 6.07 -1.23 -25.81
CA ASN A 14 6.89 -1.73 -24.69
C ASN A 14 7.38 -0.62 -23.75
N GLY A 15 7.39 0.64 -24.20
CA GLY A 15 7.87 1.79 -23.47
C GLY A 15 6.82 2.55 -22.68
N VAL A 16 5.54 2.18 -22.79
CA VAL A 16 4.43 2.77 -22.03
C VAL A 16 3.86 1.75 -21.07
N THR A 17 3.97 2.04 -19.78
CA THR A 17 3.45 1.19 -18.71
C THR A 17 1.99 1.47 -18.40
N ILE A 18 1.36 0.47 -17.80
CA ILE A 18 0.09 0.61 -17.11
C ILE A 18 0.40 0.99 -15.67
N ASP A 19 -0.21 2.07 -15.18
CA ASP A 19 -0.05 2.42 -13.78
C ASP A 19 -0.94 1.55 -12.89
N TYR A 20 -0.31 0.78 -12.01
CA TYR A 20 -1.02 -0.11 -11.09
C TYR A 20 -1.86 0.65 -10.05
N MET A 21 -1.49 1.88 -9.69
CA MET A 21 -2.23 2.67 -8.70
C MET A 21 -3.64 3.00 -9.23
N HIS A 22 -3.74 3.47 -10.47
CA HIS A 22 -5.03 3.74 -11.10
C HIS A 22 -5.73 2.46 -11.55
N CYS A 23 -5.04 1.57 -12.27
CA CYS A 23 -5.66 0.40 -12.88
C CYS A 23 -6.11 -0.63 -11.84
N VAL A 24 -5.20 -1.06 -10.98
CA VAL A 24 -5.44 -2.14 -10.02
C VAL A 24 -6.16 -1.59 -8.79
N LEU A 25 -5.62 -0.54 -8.14
CA LEU A 25 -6.14 -0.11 -6.85
C LEU A 25 -7.43 0.70 -6.98
N LEU A 26 -7.36 1.85 -7.65
CA LEU A 26 -8.52 2.73 -7.81
C LEU A 26 -9.57 2.18 -8.77
N GLY A 27 -9.14 1.36 -9.73
CA GLY A 27 -10.01 0.67 -10.69
C GLY A 27 -10.59 -0.61 -10.10
N ILE A 28 -9.80 -1.68 -10.10
CA ILE A 28 -10.31 -3.04 -9.83
C ILE A 28 -10.61 -3.28 -8.35
N THR A 29 -9.67 -3.01 -7.44
CA THR A 29 -9.87 -3.26 -6.00
C THR A 29 -11.04 -2.46 -5.47
N LYS A 30 -11.15 -1.18 -5.86
CA LYS A 30 -12.29 -0.34 -5.50
C LYS A 30 -13.59 -0.87 -6.09
N MET A 31 -13.60 -1.28 -7.35
CA MET A 31 -14.78 -1.89 -7.99
C MET A 31 -15.24 -3.14 -7.24
N LEU A 32 -14.33 -4.09 -6.95
CA LEU A 32 -14.67 -5.32 -6.24
C LEU A 32 -15.21 -5.04 -4.83
N LEU A 33 -14.57 -4.15 -4.07
CA LEU A 33 -15.06 -3.73 -2.76
C LEU A 33 -16.47 -3.14 -2.83
N THR A 34 -16.74 -2.31 -3.84
CA THR A 34 -18.06 -1.72 -4.07
C THR A 34 -19.09 -2.80 -4.38
N LEU A 35 -18.76 -3.77 -5.24
CA LEU A 35 -19.65 -4.89 -5.58
C LEU A 35 -20.03 -5.70 -4.35
N TRP A 36 -19.08 -5.97 -3.47
CA TRP A 36 -19.30 -6.79 -2.28
C TRP A 36 -20.07 -6.08 -1.17
N THR A 37 -20.01 -4.74 -1.11
CA THR A 37 -20.46 -3.98 0.08
C THR A 37 -21.58 -2.98 -0.17
N GLU A 38 -21.81 -2.55 -1.41
CA GLU A 38 -22.82 -1.54 -1.71
C GLU A 38 -24.22 -2.16 -1.82
N LYS A 39 -25.19 -1.57 -1.11
CA LYS A 39 -26.57 -2.10 -1.02
C LYS A 39 -27.31 -2.11 -2.37
N SER A 40 -26.87 -1.30 -3.34
CA SER A 40 -27.36 -1.30 -4.72
C SER A 40 -27.23 -2.68 -5.38
N TYR A 41 -26.26 -3.50 -4.96
CA TYR A 41 -26.04 -4.87 -5.45
C TYR A 41 -26.70 -5.94 -4.60
N SER A 42 -27.61 -5.59 -3.69
CA SER A 42 -28.20 -6.54 -2.74
C SER A 42 -28.99 -7.70 -3.35
N SER A 43 -29.39 -7.58 -4.61
CA SER A 43 -30.02 -8.66 -5.38
C SER A 43 -29.02 -9.59 -6.08
N ASN A 44 -27.73 -9.26 -6.07
CA ASN A 44 -26.70 -10.02 -6.75
C ASN A 44 -26.00 -11.02 -5.81
N PRO A 45 -25.55 -12.18 -6.35
CA PRO A 45 -24.93 -13.24 -5.54
C PRO A 45 -23.59 -12.84 -4.90
N TRP A 46 -22.84 -11.92 -5.51
CA TRP A 46 -21.57 -11.45 -4.97
C TRP A 46 -21.71 -10.48 -3.78
N TYR A 47 -22.91 -9.97 -3.49
CA TYR A 47 -23.11 -9.06 -2.37
C TYR A 47 -23.04 -9.84 -1.05
N LEU A 48 -22.20 -9.36 -0.12
CA LEU A 48 -21.94 -10.06 1.14
C LEU A 48 -23.19 -10.19 2.05
N GLY A 49 -24.18 -9.30 1.88
CA GLY A 49 -25.28 -9.17 2.82
C GLY A 49 -24.94 -8.24 3.98
N SER A 50 -25.94 -7.50 4.47
CA SER A 50 -25.74 -6.45 5.48
C SER A 50 -25.03 -6.93 6.75
N GLU A 51 -25.23 -8.19 7.15
CA GLU A 51 -24.63 -8.75 8.35
C GLU A 51 -23.14 -9.09 8.15
N ASN A 52 -22.78 -9.71 7.02
CA ASN A 52 -21.38 -10.00 6.72
C ASN A 52 -20.60 -8.72 6.40
N VAL A 53 -21.24 -7.71 5.83
CA VAL A 53 -20.63 -6.39 5.64
C VAL A 53 -20.27 -5.73 6.98
N LYS A 54 -21.12 -5.87 8.01
CA LYS A 54 -20.77 -5.42 9.38
C LYS A 54 -19.60 -6.21 9.97
N LYS A 55 -19.57 -7.53 9.78
CA LYS A 55 -18.45 -8.38 10.22
C LYS A 55 -17.14 -8.00 9.52
N LEU A 56 -17.19 -7.73 8.22
CA LEU A 56 -16.06 -7.22 7.44
C LEU A 56 -15.55 -5.90 8.02
N GLU A 57 -16.45 -4.95 8.31
CA GLU A 57 -16.07 -3.67 8.89
C GLU A 57 -15.45 -3.83 10.29
N GLN A 58 -16.01 -4.71 11.14
CA GLN A 58 -15.45 -5.02 12.46
C GLN A 58 -14.04 -5.61 12.35
N ARG A 59 -13.82 -6.61 11.48
CA ARG A 59 -12.49 -7.21 11.25
C ARG A 59 -11.50 -6.17 10.76
N TYR A 60 -11.90 -5.35 9.79
CA TYR A 60 -11.06 -4.32 9.20
C TYR A 60 -10.64 -3.25 10.21
N LEU A 61 -11.56 -2.77 11.04
CA LEU A 61 -11.30 -1.70 12.02
C LEU A 61 -10.43 -2.14 13.21
N VAL A 62 -10.37 -3.43 13.51
CA VAL A 62 -9.53 -3.98 14.59
C VAL A 62 -8.04 -4.03 14.19
N ILE A 63 -7.74 -4.02 12.90
CA ILE A 63 -6.37 -4.15 12.41
C ILE A 63 -5.55 -2.91 12.79
N LYS A 64 -4.40 -3.17 13.42
CA LYS A 64 -3.41 -2.15 13.78
C LYS A 64 -2.19 -2.27 12.86
N PRO A 65 -2.05 -1.41 11.84
CA PRO A 65 -0.92 -1.48 10.95
C PRO A 65 0.41 -1.17 11.63
N PRO A 66 1.54 -1.69 11.12
CA PRO A 66 2.87 -1.18 11.47
C PRO A 66 3.05 0.26 10.99
N ASN A 67 3.98 1.00 11.60
CA ASN A 67 4.23 2.43 11.36
C ASN A 67 4.53 2.79 9.89
N VAL A 68 4.96 1.81 9.07
CA VAL A 68 5.22 2.00 7.63
C VAL A 68 3.93 2.29 6.86
N ILE A 69 2.79 1.80 7.33
CA ILE A 69 1.48 2.11 6.76
C ILE A 69 0.93 3.35 7.47
N THR A 70 1.06 4.49 6.79
CA THR A 70 0.74 5.83 7.33
C THR A 70 -0.74 6.05 7.65
N ARG A 71 -1.63 5.16 7.21
CA ARG A 71 -3.08 5.28 7.43
C ARG A 71 -3.65 4.05 8.07
N THR A 72 -4.26 4.25 9.24
CA THR A 72 -5.01 3.23 9.94
C THR A 72 -6.33 2.94 9.22
N PRO A 73 -6.83 1.69 9.30
CA PRO A 73 -8.19 1.36 8.87
C PRO A 73 -9.23 2.33 9.44
N ARG A 74 -10.16 2.77 8.58
CA ARG A 74 -11.31 3.62 8.92
C ARG A 74 -12.56 3.07 8.23
N SER A 75 -13.75 3.39 8.74
CA SER A 75 -15.02 2.79 8.29
C SER A 75 -15.11 2.64 6.77
N LEU A 76 -15.21 1.39 6.29
CA LEU A 76 -15.36 1.05 4.87
C LEU A 76 -16.67 1.64 4.33
N LEU A 77 -17.76 1.42 5.06
CA LEU A 77 -19.12 1.78 4.66
C LEU A 77 -19.31 3.28 4.44
N LYS A 78 -18.72 4.10 5.30
CA LYS A 78 -18.90 5.56 5.23
C LYS A 78 -18.02 6.22 4.20
N ASN A 79 -16.91 5.58 3.81
CA ASN A 79 -15.80 6.27 3.17
C ASN A 79 -15.33 5.65 1.87
N LEU A 80 -15.85 4.49 1.45
CA LEU A 80 -15.36 3.75 0.28
C LEU A 80 -15.21 4.63 -0.97
N ALA A 81 -16.17 5.53 -1.22
CA ALA A 81 -16.13 6.48 -2.32
C ALA A 81 -14.87 7.37 -2.31
N HIS A 82 -14.34 7.69 -1.13
CA HIS A 82 -13.20 8.58 -0.89
C HIS A 82 -11.95 7.83 -0.38
N PHE A 83 -11.87 6.52 -0.55
CA PHE A 83 -10.65 5.78 -0.26
C PHE A 83 -9.55 6.22 -1.22
N LYS A 84 -8.38 6.56 -0.67
CA LYS A 84 -7.20 6.84 -1.49
C LYS A 84 -6.54 5.54 -1.94
N ALA A 85 -5.74 5.62 -3.01
CA ALA A 85 -5.05 4.47 -3.55
C ALA A 85 -4.16 3.76 -2.50
N SER A 86 -3.52 4.49 -1.58
CA SER A 86 -2.69 3.88 -0.53
C SER A 86 -3.48 3.04 0.49
N GLU A 87 -4.74 3.43 0.75
CA GLU A 87 -5.65 2.64 1.60
C GLU A 87 -6.09 1.38 0.88
N LEU A 88 -6.40 1.48 -0.42
CA LEU A 88 -6.76 0.34 -1.27
C LEU A 88 -5.57 -0.63 -1.48
N ARG A 89 -4.34 -0.12 -1.59
CA ARG A 89 -3.12 -0.94 -1.60
C ARG A 89 -3.01 -1.77 -0.32
N SER A 90 -3.20 -1.10 0.82
CA SER A 90 -3.11 -1.75 2.13
C SER A 90 -4.22 -2.78 2.30
N PHE A 91 -5.43 -2.44 1.86
CA PHE A 91 -6.55 -3.38 1.82
C PHE A 91 -6.23 -4.61 0.97
N LEU A 92 -5.92 -4.43 -0.33
CA LEU A 92 -5.69 -5.54 -1.25
C LEU A 92 -4.61 -6.49 -0.75
N LEU A 93 -3.44 -5.97 -0.41
CA LEU A 93 -2.26 -6.79 -0.14
C LEU A 93 -2.23 -7.38 1.27
N TYR A 94 -2.88 -6.78 2.26
CA TYR A 94 -2.70 -7.20 3.65
C TYR A 94 -4.00 -7.58 4.34
N TYR A 95 -5.12 -6.92 4.00
CA TYR A 95 -6.34 -7.03 4.78
C TYR A 95 -7.44 -7.81 4.07
N ALA A 96 -7.45 -7.84 2.73
CA ALA A 96 -8.53 -8.37 1.94
C ALA A 96 -8.79 -9.85 2.27
N LEU A 97 -7.75 -10.70 2.19
CA LEU A 97 -7.86 -12.13 2.45
C LEU A 97 -8.34 -12.44 3.89
N PRO A 98 -7.67 -11.98 4.97
CA PRO A 98 -8.11 -12.30 6.33
C PRO A 98 -9.48 -11.69 6.68
N CYS A 99 -9.80 -10.50 6.17
CA CYS A 99 -11.09 -9.88 6.44
C CYS A 99 -12.24 -10.60 5.73
N LEU A 100 -12.05 -11.03 4.49
CA LEU A 100 -13.10 -11.64 3.65
C LEU A 100 -13.19 -13.16 3.78
N TRP A 101 -12.20 -13.81 4.41
CA TRP A 101 -12.22 -15.25 4.66
C TRP A 101 -13.48 -15.70 5.42
N GLY A 102 -14.20 -16.66 4.84
CA GLY A 102 -15.46 -17.19 5.40
C GLY A 102 -16.62 -16.19 5.43
N LEU A 103 -16.48 -15.01 4.83
CA LEU A 103 -17.58 -14.07 4.59
C LEU A 103 -18.00 -14.08 3.12
N LEU A 104 -17.03 -14.12 2.22
CA LEU A 104 -17.24 -14.20 0.78
C LEU A 104 -17.43 -15.67 0.37
N GLU A 105 -18.34 -15.96 -0.57
CA GLU A 105 -18.47 -17.34 -1.07
C GLU A 105 -17.17 -17.79 -1.74
N GLU A 106 -16.88 -19.09 -1.66
CA GLU A 106 -15.61 -19.68 -2.05
C GLU A 106 -15.18 -19.28 -3.48
N VAL A 107 -16.12 -19.25 -4.42
CA VAL A 107 -15.85 -18.91 -5.83
C VAL A 107 -15.34 -17.47 -6.01
N TYR A 108 -15.85 -16.53 -5.21
CA TYR A 108 -15.43 -15.12 -5.23
C TYR A 108 -14.15 -14.93 -4.39
N PHE A 109 -13.99 -15.71 -3.33
CA PHE A 109 -12.78 -15.66 -2.51
C PHE A 109 -11.55 -16.15 -3.29
N GLN A 110 -11.67 -17.30 -3.98
CA GLN A 110 -10.62 -17.79 -4.88
C GLN A 110 -10.33 -16.80 -5.99
N HIS A 111 -11.36 -16.13 -6.53
CA HIS A 111 -11.18 -15.08 -7.54
C HIS A 111 -10.37 -13.89 -7.00
N LEU A 112 -10.64 -13.45 -5.76
CA LEU A 112 -9.82 -12.43 -5.09
C LEU A 112 -8.39 -12.90 -4.85
N VAL A 113 -8.16 -14.15 -4.44
CA VAL A 113 -6.82 -14.71 -4.21
C VAL A 113 -5.96 -14.61 -5.47
N LEU A 114 -6.50 -14.96 -6.64
CA LEU A 114 -5.78 -14.81 -7.92
C LEU A 114 -5.25 -13.40 -8.14
N LEU A 115 -6.07 -12.38 -7.85
CA LEU A 115 -5.67 -10.99 -7.98
C LEU A 115 -4.61 -10.60 -6.95
N VAL A 116 -4.80 -10.98 -5.68
CA VAL A 116 -3.86 -10.64 -4.60
C VAL A 116 -2.49 -11.25 -4.86
N ASP A 117 -2.45 -12.54 -5.20
CA ASP A 117 -1.21 -13.28 -5.41
C ASP A 117 -0.47 -12.78 -6.66
N ALA A 118 -1.18 -12.58 -7.78
CA ALA A 118 -0.54 -12.08 -8.99
C ALA A 118 0.06 -10.68 -8.80
N ILE A 119 -0.69 -9.77 -8.17
CA ILE A 119 -0.22 -8.40 -7.91
C ILE A 119 0.91 -8.41 -6.87
N TYR A 120 0.88 -9.31 -5.90
CA TYR A 120 1.97 -9.49 -4.95
C TYR A 120 3.27 -9.88 -5.65
N LEU A 121 3.24 -10.89 -6.53
CA LEU A 121 4.41 -11.32 -7.31
C LEU A 121 4.99 -10.18 -8.15
N LEU A 122 4.13 -9.40 -8.82
CA LEU A 122 4.54 -8.28 -9.68
C LEU A 122 5.04 -7.03 -8.91
N LEU A 123 4.92 -7.03 -7.58
CA LEU A 123 5.38 -5.96 -6.70
C LEU A 123 6.64 -6.31 -5.90
N GLN A 124 7.22 -7.49 -6.07
CA GLN A 124 8.43 -7.88 -5.35
C GLN A 124 9.65 -7.04 -5.78
N ASP A 125 10.63 -6.92 -4.90
CA ASP A 125 11.91 -6.23 -5.20
C ASP A 125 12.78 -7.05 -6.17
N SER A 126 12.61 -8.37 -6.18
CA SER A 126 13.22 -9.29 -7.13
C SER A 126 12.13 -10.19 -7.69
N ILE A 127 11.93 -10.12 -9.01
CA ILE A 127 10.87 -10.84 -9.72
C ILE A 127 11.55 -11.77 -10.71
N SER A 128 11.39 -13.09 -10.54
CA SER A 128 11.92 -14.07 -11.48
C SER A 128 11.02 -14.21 -12.72
N PRO A 129 11.53 -14.72 -13.85
CA PRO A 129 10.70 -15.01 -15.02
C PRO A 129 9.53 -15.95 -14.71
N ASN A 130 9.70 -16.88 -13.76
CA ASN A 130 8.64 -17.78 -13.32
C ASN A 130 7.55 -17.07 -12.52
N ASP A 131 7.90 -16.06 -11.72
CA ASP A 131 6.92 -15.25 -10.98
C ASP A 131 6.07 -14.44 -11.97
N VAL A 132 6.69 -13.87 -12.99
CA VAL A 132 5.98 -13.17 -14.08
C VAL A 132 5.04 -14.13 -14.80
N GLU A 133 5.49 -15.33 -15.16
CA GLU A 133 4.63 -16.30 -15.86
C GLU A 133 3.47 -16.79 -14.99
N SER A 134 3.74 -17.05 -13.71
CA SER A 134 2.72 -17.45 -12.73
C SER A 134 1.67 -16.35 -12.57
N SER A 135 2.10 -15.10 -12.41
CA SER A 135 1.20 -13.95 -12.33
C SER A 135 0.38 -13.77 -13.62
N SER A 136 0.97 -14.03 -14.79
CA SER A 136 0.28 -13.96 -16.08
C SER A 136 -0.86 -14.97 -16.18
N SER A 137 -0.60 -16.21 -15.76
CA SER A 137 -1.62 -17.27 -15.69
C SER A 137 -2.74 -16.91 -14.70
N MET A 138 -2.40 -16.42 -13.51
CA MET A 138 -3.36 -15.99 -12.50
C MET A 138 -4.25 -14.84 -12.98
N LEU A 139 -3.67 -13.80 -13.61
CA LEU A 139 -4.42 -12.66 -14.15
C LEU A 139 -5.29 -13.06 -15.35
N LEU A 140 -4.82 -13.97 -16.21
CA LEU A 140 -5.64 -14.53 -17.26
C LEU A 140 -6.85 -15.28 -16.68
N HIS A 141 -6.64 -16.09 -15.65
CA HIS A 141 -7.72 -16.80 -14.98
C HIS A 141 -8.69 -15.82 -14.30
N PHE A 142 -8.18 -14.79 -13.64
CA PHE A 142 -8.98 -13.72 -13.06
C PHE A 142 -9.88 -13.05 -14.11
N CYS A 143 -9.31 -12.62 -15.24
CA CYS A 143 -10.04 -11.94 -16.31
C CYS A 143 -11.11 -12.84 -16.94
N THR A 144 -10.77 -14.08 -17.28
CA THR A 144 -11.70 -15.03 -17.92
C THR A 144 -12.88 -15.43 -17.01
N ARG A 145 -12.72 -15.31 -15.69
CA ARG A 145 -13.79 -15.60 -14.72
C ARG A 145 -14.67 -14.38 -14.41
N MET A 146 -14.30 -13.18 -14.88
CA MET A 146 -14.97 -11.94 -14.50
C MET A 146 -16.44 -11.89 -14.97
N GLU A 147 -16.71 -12.17 -16.24
CA GLU A 147 -18.08 -12.21 -16.78
C GLU A 147 -18.95 -13.26 -16.07
N ALA A 148 -18.42 -14.46 -15.87
CA ALA A 148 -19.18 -15.55 -15.25
C ALA A 148 -19.57 -15.25 -13.79
N LEU A 149 -18.70 -14.56 -13.05
CA LEU A 149 -18.89 -14.28 -11.62
C LEU A 149 -19.71 -13.01 -11.35
N TYR A 150 -19.46 -11.94 -12.11
CA TYR A 150 -20.03 -10.62 -11.84
C TYR A 150 -20.92 -10.10 -12.98
N GLY A 151 -20.82 -10.70 -14.17
CA GLY A 151 -21.51 -10.28 -15.37
C GLY A 151 -20.66 -9.41 -16.28
N ARG A 152 -20.98 -9.45 -17.57
CA ARG A 152 -20.24 -8.81 -18.67
C ARG A 152 -19.97 -7.32 -18.48
N ARG A 153 -20.85 -6.60 -17.77
CA ARG A 153 -20.67 -5.16 -17.48
C ARG A 153 -19.38 -4.85 -16.71
N TYR A 154 -18.85 -5.81 -15.96
CA TYR A 154 -17.65 -5.61 -15.14
C TYR A 154 -16.35 -6.07 -15.80
N GLU A 155 -16.41 -6.54 -17.06
CA GLU A 155 -15.24 -6.67 -17.93
C GLU A 155 -14.79 -5.30 -18.43
N THR A 156 -14.42 -4.44 -17.48
CA THR A 156 -14.02 -3.07 -17.76
C THR A 156 -12.66 -3.04 -18.44
N TYR A 157 -12.32 -1.88 -19.02
CA TYR A 157 -10.99 -1.61 -19.54
C TYR A 157 -9.89 -1.97 -18.52
N ASN A 158 -10.04 -1.56 -17.25
CA ASN A 158 -9.05 -1.86 -16.21
C ASN A 158 -8.87 -3.37 -15.99
N VAL A 159 -9.94 -4.17 -16.08
CA VAL A 159 -9.84 -5.64 -15.99
C VAL A 159 -9.03 -6.18 -17.17
N HIS A 160 -9.32 -5.74 -18.40
CA HIS A 160 -8.54 -6.16 -19.56
C HIS A 160 -7.06 -5.80 -19.42
N MET A 161 -6.76 -4.61 -18.89
CA MET A 161 -5.40 -4.12 -18.69
C MET A 161 -4.55 -4.99 -17.75
N LEU A 162 -5.16 -5.82 -16.90
CA LEU A 162 -4.42 -6.79 -16.07
C LEU A 162 -3.59 -7.77 -16.90
N LEU A 163 -4.08 -8.16 -18.08
CA LEU A 163 -3.40 -9.13 -18.94
C LEU A 163 -2.01 -8.66 -19.39
N HIS A 164 -1.81 -7.35 -19.41
CA HIS A 164 -0.60 -6.69 -19.89
C HIS A 164 0.35 -6.26 -18.74
N LEU A 165 -0.05 -6.38 -17.47
CA LEU A 165 0.83 -6.07 -16.34
C LEU A 165 2.09 -6.94 -16.29
N PRO A 166 2.05 -8.26 -16.58
CA PRO A 166 3.25 -9.07 -16.67
C PRO A 166 4.23 -8.54 -17.71
N ASP A 167 3.73 -8.12 -18.89
CA ASP A 167 4.58 -7.53 -19.93
C ASP A 167 5.16 -6.17 -19.52
N CYS A 168 4.39 -5.34 -18.82
CA CYS A 168 4.92 -4.10 -18.24
C CYS A 168 6.11 -4.42 -17.31
N VAL A 169 6.01 -5.46 -16.49
CA VAL A 169 7.10 -5.87 -15.60
C VAL A 169 8.30 -6.45 -16.35
N ARG A 170 8.08 -7.24 -17.42
CA ARG A 170 9.16 -7.76 -18.27
C ARG A 170 10.01 -6.63 -18.88
N HIS A 171 9.38 -5.54 -19.31
CA HIS A 171 10.06 -4.48 -20.06
C HIS A 171 10.53 -3.31 -19.19
N LEU A 172 9.78 -2.96 -18.15
CA LEU A 172 9.96 -1.70 -17.40
C LEU A 172 10.26 -1.93 -15.91
N GLY A 173 10.26 -3.17 -15.45
CA GLY A 173 10.53 -3.54 -14.06
C GLY A 173 9.29 -3.56 -13.16
N PRO A 174 9.46 -3.74 -11.85
CA PRO A 174 8.36 -3.94 -10.90
C PRO A 174 7.29 -2.85 -10.96
N LEU A 175 6.04 -3.21 -10.67
CA LEU A 175 4.89 -2.27 -10.77
C LEU A 175 5.05 -1.02 -9.89
N TRP A 176 5.76 -1.11 -8.76
CA TRP A 176 6.02 0.04 -7.91
C TRP A 176 6.99 1.04 -8.54
N GLY A 177 7.87 0.59 -9.44
CA GLY A 177 8.85 1.44 -10.13
C GLY A 177 8.22 2.35 -11.20
N THR A 178 7.07 1.94 -11.76
CA THR A 178 6.37 2.67 -12.82
C THR A 178 5.10 3.38 -12.34
N SER A 179 4.90 3.46 -11.02
CA SER A 179 3.63 3.91 -10.45
C SER A 179 3.46 5.43 -10.33
N CYS A 180 2.21 5.86 -10.45
CA CYS A 180 1.79 7.25 -10.24
C CYS A 180 1.74 7.73 -8.78
N PHE A 181 2.02 6.87 -7.79
CA PHE A 181 2.03 7.29 -6.37
C PHE A 181 2.94 8.50 -6.11
N TRP A 182 4.14 8.49 -6.67
CA TRP A 182 5.09 9.59 -6.52
C TRP A 182 4.60 10.87 -7.19
N PHE A 183 4.04 10.77 -8.39
CA PHE A 183 3.52 11.92 -9.13
C PHE A 183 2.30 12.54 -8.42
N GLU A 184 1.38 11.74 -7.89
CA GLU A 184 0.25 12.28 -7.10
C GLU A 184 0.71 12.95 -5.81
N GLY A 185 1.72 12.38 -5.13
CA GLY A 185 2.35 12.99 -3.96
C GLY A 185 2.92 14.37 -4.29
N TYR A 186 3.73 14.46 -5.35
CA TYR A 186 4.30 15.72 -5.82
C TYR A 186 3.24 16.71 -6.28
N ASN A 187 2.18 16.27 -6.97
CA ASN A 187 1.06 17.15 -7.32
C ASN A 187 0.39 17.73 -6.07
N GLY A 188 0.23 16.90 -5.03
CA GLY A 188 -0.27 17.33 -3.73
C GLY A 188 0.61 18.39 -3.07
N ASP A 189 1.93 18.32 -3.23
CA ASP A 189 2.84 19.34 -2.71
C ASP A 189 2.87 20.60 -3.59
N LEU A 190 2.85 20.44 -4.91
CA LEU A 190 2.81 21.53 -5.87
C LEU A 190 1.57 22.41 -5.68
N THR A 191 0.41 21.81 -5.41
CA THR A 191 -0.84 22.54 -5.14
C THR A 191 -0.79 23.40 -3.87
N LYS A 192 0.15 23.14 -2.95
CA LYS A 192 0.35 23.99 -1.76
C LYS A 192 1.20 25.23 -2.06
N LEU A 193 1.90 25.25 -3.20
CA LEU A 193 2.79 26.35 -3.59
C LEU A 193 2.06 27.54 -4.21
N PHE A 194 0.78 27.40 -4.55
CA PHE A 194 -0.03 28.48 -5.10
C PHE A 194 -1.41 28.54 -4.44
N HIS A 195 -1.97 29.74 -4.40
CA HIS A 195 -3.29 30.00 -3.85
C HIS A 195 -4.11 30.83 -4.86
N GLY A 196 -5.36 30.41 -5.08
CA GLY A 196 -6.23 31.02 -6.09
C GLY A 196 -5.88 30.62 -7.53
N THR A 197 -6.42 31.35 -8.50
CA THR A 197 -6.33 31.02 -9.93
C THR A 197 -5.49 32.02 -10.74
N GLN A 198 -4.98 33.08 -10.12
CA GLN A 198 -4.24 34.15 -10.80
C GLN A 198 -2.72 33.93 -10.69
N ASN A 199 -2.00 34.05 -11.81
CA ASN A 199 -0.53 34.02 -11.87
C ASN A 199 0.09 32.80 -11.16
N VAL A 200 -0.53 31.62 -11.33
CA VAL A 200 -0.14 30.37 -10.65
C VAL A 200 1.32 30.00 -10.96
N ASP A 201 1.75 30.21 -12.19
CA ASP A 201 3.11 30.02 -12.66
C ASP A 201 4.14 30.85 -11.89
N ILE A 202 3.85 32.14 -11.66
CA ILE A 202 4.73 33.04 -10.89
C ILE A 202 4.76 32.63 -9.42
N GLN A 203 3.61 32.27 -8.84
CA GLN A 203 3.52 31.83 -7.44
C GLN A 203 4.38 30.57 -7.22
N ILE A 204 4.24 29.56 -8.08
CA ILE A 204 5.04 28.34 -8.02
C ILE A 204 6.52 28.66 -8.19
N THR A 205 6.88 29.47 -9.20
CA THR A 205 8.28 29.83 -9.47
C THR A 205 8.92 30.53 -8.28
N HIS A 206 8.22 31.51 -7.69
CA HIS A 206 8.69 32.21 -6.50
C HIS A 206 8.87 31.26 -5.31
N ALA A 207 7.88 30.39 -5.04
CA ALA A 207 7.96 29.44 -3.95
C ALA A 207 9.13 28.47 -4.11
N VAL A 208 9.34 27.92 -5.31
CA VAL A 208 10.47 27.02 -5.62
C VAL A 208 11.81 27.76 -5.47
N CYS A 209 11.93 28.98 -5.99
CA CYS A 209 13.13 29.80 -5.83
C CYS A 209 13.45 30.04 -4.34
N ILE A 210 12.44 30.36 -3.53
CA ILE A 210 12.61 30.54 -2.08
C ILE A 210 13.08 29.23 -1.43
N HIS A 211 12.42 28.11 -1.73
CA HIS A 211 12.80 26.79 -1.18
C HIS A 211 14.24 26.38 -1.54
N GLN A 212 14.70 26.68 -2.76
CA GLN A 212 16.07 26.41 -3.21
C GLN A 212 17.09 27.37 -2.59
N LYS A 213 16.73 28.65 -2.39
CA LYS A 213 17.66 29.68 -1.89
C LYS A 213 17.82 29.74 -0.38
N ILE A 214 16.78 29.39 0.38
CA ILE A 214 16.83 29.40 1.85
C ILE A 214 18.01 28.58 2.42
N PRO A 215 18.29 27.34 1.96
CA PRO A 215 19.45 26.57 2.41
C PRO A 215 20.79 27.27 2.15
N GLU A 216 20.94 27.96 1.01
CA GLU A 216 22.15 28.74 0.69
C GLU A 216 22.34 29.96 1.59
N LEU A 217 21.24 30.57 2.05
CA LEU A 217 21.27 31.74 2.93
C LEU A 217 21.50 31.38 4.41
N THR A 218 21.25 30.13 4.78
CA THR A 218 21.32 29.66 6.17
C THR A 218 22.70 29.84 6.84
N PRO A 219 23.83 29.55 6.18
CA PRO A 219 25.16 29.77 6.74
C PRO A 219 25.47 31.25 7.00
N LEU A 220 24.83 32.15 6.24
CA LEU A 220 25.01 33.60 6.35
C LEU A 220 24.24 34.22 7.52
N LEU A 221 23.31 33.47 8.13
CA LEU A 221 22.54 33.97 9.27
C LEU A 221 23.44 34.07 10.52
N PRO A 222 23.48 35.25 11.18
CA PRO A 222 24.28 35.45 12.40
C PRO A 222 23.90 34.44 13.49
N ALA A 223 24.91 33.91 14.18
CA ALA A 223 24.71 33.01 15.31
C ALA A 223 23.87 33.70 16.40
N GLY A 224 22.88 32.98 16.95
CA GLY A 224 21.98 33.52 17.98
C GLY A 224 20.90 34.49 17.47
N SER A 225 20.84 34.80 16.17
CA SER A 225 19.80 35.68 15.64
C SER A 225 18.40 35.05 15.70
N ALA A 226 17.39 35.90 15.86
CA ALA A 226 15.98 35.49 15.82
C ALA A 226 15.64 34.80 14.47
N ALA A 227 16.22 35.27 13.37
CA ALA A 227 16.05 34.68 12.04
C ALA A 227 16.61 33.24 11.97
N LYS A 228 17.80 32.99 12.54
CA LYS A 228 18.39 31.64 12.61
C LYS A 228 17.57 30.71 13.50
N SER A 229 17.06 31.22 14.62
CA SER A 229 16.16 30.47 15.51
C SER A 229 14.84 30.11 14.82
N PHE A 230 14.23 31.06 14.11
CA PHE A 230 13.01 30.84 13.34
C PHE A 230 13.20 29.83 12.21
N TYR A 231 14.30 29.94 11.45
CA TYR A 231 14.66 28.96 10.42
C TYR A 231 14.85 27.55 11.00
N LYS A 232 15.57 27.45 12.12
CA LYS A 232 15.77 26.18 12.84
C LYS A 232 14.42 25.56 13.23
N HIS A 233 13.48 26.37 13.73
CA HIS A 233 12.12 25.93 14.06
C HIS A 233 11.30 25.49 12.84
N LEU A 234 11.50 26.13 11.68
CA LEU A 234 10.86 25.77 10.41
C LEU A 234 11.34 24.43 9.85
N VAL A 235 12.63 24.12 9.98
CA VAL A 235 13.27 22.95 9.34
C VAL A 235 13.31 21.73 10.25
N GLU A 236 13.54 21.89 11.55
CA GLU A 236 13.66 20.75 12.47
C GLU A 236 12.30 20.11 12.80
N GLY A 237 11.19 20.74 12.40
CA GLY A 237 9.85 20.29 12.75
C GLY A 237 9.62 20.31 14.27
N ARG A 238 8.44 19.88 14.73
CA ARG A 238 8.28 19.59 16.16
C ARG A 238 9.14 18.35 16.46
N PRO A 239 10.03 18.39 17.47
CA PRO A 239 10.68 17.18 17.92
C PRO A 239 9.58 16.20 18.35
N LEU A 240 9.41 15.12 17.59
CA LEU A 240 8.62 13.99 18.06
C LEU A 240 9.34 13.48 19.31
N PRO A 241 8.66 13.32 20.45
CA PRO A 241 9.26 12.67 21.60
C PRO A 241 9.66 11.27 21.16
N THR A 242 10.95 11.09 20.91
CA THR A 242 11.52 9.79 20.54
C THR A 242 11.60 9.03 21.85
N CYS A 243 10.54 8.30 22.19
CA CYS A 243 10.60 7.28 23.23
C CYS A 243 11.44 6.15 22.65
N ARG A 244 12.77 6.32 22.74
CA ARG A 244 13.80 5.37 22.34
C ARG A 244 14.42 4.84 23.62
N GLU A 245 14.17 3.58 23.93
CA GLU A 245 14.82 2.89 25.03
C GLU A 245 15.79 1.86 24.45
N GLU A 246 17.05 1.91 24.86
CA GLU A 246 18.04 0.92 24.43
C GLU A 246 17.78 -0.38 25.18
N ILE A 247 17.43 -1.44 24.44
CA ILE A 247 17.09 -2.76 25.00
C ILE A 247 18.26 -3.74 24.88
N ALA A 248 19.21 -3.48 24.00
CA ALA A 248 20.50 -4.17 23.88
C ALA A 248 21.50 -3.27 23.14
N GLU A 249 22.78 -3.63 23.08
CA GLU A 249 23.82 -2.83 22.42
C GLU A 249 23.43 -2.50 20.97
N LYS A 250 23.21 -1.20 20.68
CA LYS A 250 22.73 -0.67 19.39
C LYS A 250 21.33 -1.14 18.96
N VAL A 251 20.52 -1.69 19.88
CA VAL A 251 19.13 -2.08 19.63
C VAL A 251 18.20 -1.19 20.44
N TYR A 252 17.33 -0.46 19.74
CA TYR A 252 16.42 0.52 20.35
C TYR A 252 14.96 0.09 20.19
N ALA A 253 14.22 0.04 21.29
CA ALA A 253 12.76 -0.01 21.28
C ALA A 253 12.21 1.39 20.97
N ILE A 254 11.26 1.48 20.04
CA ILE A 254 10.59 2.75 19.67
C ILE A 254 9.12 2.62 20.03
N GLY A 255 8.59 3.57 20.82
CA GLY A 255 7.16 3.65 21.15
C GLY A 255 6.89 3.66 22.66
N SER A 256 5.63 3.44 23.05
CA SER A 256 5.25 3.34 24.46
C SER A 256 5.46 1.90 24.94
N LEU A 257 6.40 1.71 25.85
CA LEU A 257 6.65 0.41 26.50
C LEU A 257 5.57 0.16 27.56
N GLN A 258 4.89 -0.97 27.44
CA GLN A 258 3.99 -1.48 28.47
C GLN A 258 4.65 -2.70 29.13
N ARG A 259 4.84 -2.62 30.46
CA ARG A 259 5.35 -3.75 31.24
C ARG A 259 4.24 -4.79 31.35
N LEU A 260 4.42 -5.92 30.68
CA LEU A 260 3.56 -7.09 30.79
C LEU A 260 4.17 -8.05 31.80
N ASP A 261 3.45 -8.32 32.89
CA ASP A 261 3.79 -9.42 33.79
C ASP A 261 3.39 -10.73 33.08
N LEU A 262 4.39 -11.50 32.67
CA LEU A 262 4.19 -12.77 32.00
C LEU A 262 3.72 -13.81 33.02
N ASP A 263 2.65 -14.52 32.70
CA ASP A 263 2.30 -15.73 33.45
C ASP A 263 3.37 -16.84 33.25
N GLN A 264 3.35 -17.84 34.13
CA GLN A 264 4.37 -18.89 34.14
C GLN A 264 4.46 -19.67 32.81
N GLN A 265 3.34 -19.82 32.09
CA GLN A 265 3.29 -20.53 30.80
C GLN A 265 3.90 -19.68 29.68
N THR A 266 3.58 -18.39 29.59
CA THR A 266 4.09 -17.49 28.56
C THR A 266 5.59 -17.23 28.74
N SER A 267 6.08 -17.19 29.99
CA SER A 267 7.52 -17.09 30.31
C SER A 267 8.35 -18.23 29.69
N VAL A 268 7.81 -19.46 29.70
CA VAL A 268 8.52 -20.64 29.18
C VAL A 268 8.59 -20.60 27.65
N VAL A 269 7.50 -20.19 26.99
CA VAL A 269 7.44 -20.07 25.53
C VAL A 269 8.38 -18.98 25.00
N VAL A 270 8.41 -17.82 25.67
CA VAL A 270 9.30 -16.71 25.29
C VAL A 270 10.77 -17.10 25.49
N LYS A 271 11.12 -17.80 26.58
CA LYS A 271 12.49 -18.30 26.81
C LYS A 271 12.92 -19.33 25.78
N LEU A 272 12.01 -20.20 25.32
CA LEU A 272 12.30 -21.17 24.25
C LEU A 272 12.53 -20.47 22.90
N HIS A 273 11.79 -19.40 22.59
CA HIS A 273 11.94 -18.65 21.34
C HIS A 273 13.23 -17.84 21.28
N ILE A 274 13.59 -17.13 22.36
CA ILE A 274 14.79 -16.29 22.43
C ILE A 274 16.08 -17.13 22.32
N ASN A 275 16.09 -18.36 22.87
CA ASN A 275 17.25 -19.24 22.78
C ASN A 275 17.43 -19.89 21.39
N SER A 276 16.45 -19.79 20.50
CA SER A 276 16.51 -20.38 19.15
C SER A 276 17.01 -19.41 18.07
N SER A 277 17.01 -18.11 18.34
CA SER A 277 17.39 -17.04 17.41
C SER A 277 18.80 -16.49 17.69
N GLY A 278 19.76 -17.39 17.90
CA GLY A 278 21.18 -17.07 17.95
C GLY A 278 21.81 -16.98 16.56
N SER A 279 22.37 -15.81 16.23
CA SER A 279 23.30 -15.51 15.12
C SER A 279 22.71 -15.41 13.69
N GLY A 280 22.63 -14.18 13.19
CA GLY A 280 22.37 -13.87 11.78
C GLY A 280 22.16 -12.38 11.54
N ASN A 281 23.12 -11.74 10.85
CA ASN A 281 23.23 -10.31 10.55
C ASN A 281 21.90 -9.59 10.28
N MET A 282 21.66 -8.55 11.08
CA MET A 282 20.43 -7.74 11.14
C MET A 282 20.63 -6.37 10.45
N GLU A 283 21.14 -6.34 9.22
CA GLU A 283 21.12 -5.10 8.42
C GLU A 283 20.78 -5.46 6.97
N GLN A 284 19.77 -4.76 6.42
CA GLN A 284 19.23 -4.86 5.06
C GLN A 284 18.27 -6.04 4.77
N CYS A 285 17.04 -5.98 5.28
CA CYS A 285 15.86 -6.65 4.68
C CYS A 285 14.56 -6.16 5.36
N PHE A 286 14.13 -4.91 5.14
CA PHE A 286 12.88 -4.39 5.73
C PHE A 286 11.74 -4.11 4.74
N SER A 287 11.88 -4.41 3.44
CA SER A 287 10.79 -4.18 2.46
C SER A 287 9.99 -5.41 2.05
N VAL A 288 10.46 -6.65 2.21
CA VAL A 288 9.83 -7.80 1.50
C VAL A 288 9.30 -8.93 2.40
N VAL A 289 9.71 -9.01 3.67
CA VAL A 289 9.24 -10.05 4.61
C VAL A 289 7.88 -9.71 5.24
N SER A 290 7.46 -8.44 5.17
CA SER A 290 6.33 -7.92 5.94
C SER A 290 4.94 -8.31 5.44
N ILE A 291 4.72 -8.66 4.16
CA ILE A 291 3.35 -8.92 3.65
C ILE A 291 2.83 -10.29 4.10
N MET A 292 3.58 -11.36 3.81
CA MET A 292 3.19 -12.71 4.23
C MET A 292 3.25 -12.85 5.75
N GLN A 293 4.21 -12.18 6.42
CA GLN A 293 4.28 -12.20 7.87
C GLN A 293 3.13 -11.42 8.51
N LEU A 294 2.75 -10.26 7.98
CA LEU A 294 1.58 -9.52 8.48
C LEU A 294 0.27 -10.25 8.14
N GLN A 295 0.12 -10.84 6.94
CA GLN A 295 -1.02 -11.67 6.61
C GLN A 295 -1.11 -12.90 7.54
N ARG A 296 0.03 -13.51 7.88
CA ARG A 296 0.12 -14.64 8.81
C ARG A 296 -0.15 -14.23 10.26
N GLU A 297 0.38 -13.10 10.73
CA GLU A 297 0.12 -12.53 12.06
C GLU A 297 -1.35 -12.13 12.20
N ILE A 298 -1.95 -11.53 11.17
CA ILE A 298 -3.37 -11.22 11.11
C ILE A 298 -4.20 -12.52 11.06
N ALA A 299 -3.80 -13.52 10.28
CA ALA A 299 -4.47 -14.82 10.23
C ALA A 299 -4.43 -15.55 11.58
N ILE A 300 -3.32 -15.46 12.32
CA ILE A 300 -3.18 -15.95 13.69
C ILE A 300 -4.09 -15.17 14.64
N GLN A 301 -4.14 -13.84 14.52
CA GLN A 301 -5.01 -12.98 15.34
C GLN A 301 -6.51 -13.28 15.15
N PHE A 302 -6.91 -13.74 13.97
CA PHE A 302 -8.29 -14.12 13.64
C PHE A 302 -8.56 -15.63 13.68
N ASN A 303 -7.63 -16.43 14.22
CA ASN A 303 -7.77 -17.87 14.44
C ASN A 303 -8.14 -18.65 13.16
N LEU A 304 -7.57 -18.23 12.03
CA LEU A 304 -7.77 -18.89 10.74
C LEU A 304 -6.95 -20.19 10.69
N PRO A 305 -7.49 -21.32 10.19
CA PRO A 305 -6.67 -22.49 9.89
C PRO A 305 -5.54 -22.07 8.95
N ARG A 306 -4.33 -22.64 9.12
CA ARG A 306 -3.17 -22.33 8.26
C ARG A 306 -3.63 -22.30 6.81
N MET A 307 -3.64 -21.12 6.20
CA MET A 307 -3.75 -20.99 4.75
C MET A 307 -2.52 -21.70 4.19
N VAL A 308 -2.75 -22.88 3.63
CA VAL A 308 -1.78 -23.48 2.71
C VAL A 308 -1.95 -22.68 1.43
N LEU A 309 -1.13 -21.63 1.29
CA LEU A 309 -0.82 -21.05 -0.02
C LEU A 309 -0.02 -22.10 -0.80
#